data_AF-A0A7Y3NDC3-F1
#
_entry.id   AF-A0A7Y3NDC3-F1
#
_cell.length_a   1.000
_cell.length_b   1.000
_cell.length_c   1.000
_cell.angle_alpha   90.00
_cell.angle_beta   90.00
_cell.angle_gamma   90.00
#
_symmetry.space_group_name_H-M   'P 1'
#
loop_
_entity.id
_entity.type
_entity.pdbx_description
1 polymer ?
#
loop_
_entity_poly.entity_id
_entity_poly.type
_entity_poly.pdbx_seq_one_letter_code
_entity_poly.pdbx_strand_id
1 'polypeptide(L)' 'MAIKAKRPDGWRGVVAKEQLVKQAMFDVLRDIREVNRLFPIVFAQKEY' A
#
# COMPACT_ATOMS: atom_id res chain seq x y z
N MET A 1 -9.81 15.34 -1.96
CA MET A 1 -9.46 14.46 -0.84
C MET A 1 -10.06 13.07 -1.10
N ALA A 2 -9.27 12.05 -1.43
CA ALA A 2 -9.81 10.71 -1.75
C ALA A 2 -8.92 9.55 -1.26
N ILE A 3 -7.60 9.74 -1.19
CA ILE A 3 -6.67 8.66 -0.82
C ILE A 3 -6.54 8.47 0.71
N LYS A 4 -6.74 9.54 1.51
CA LYS A 4 -6.71 9.45 3.00
C LYS A 4 -7.80 8.54 3.57
N ALA A 5 -8.98 8.44 2.95
CA ALA A 5 -10.09 7.62 3.45
C ALA A 5 -9.89 6.10 3.22
N LYS A 6 -9.06 5.72 2.23
CA LYS A 6 -8.82 4.31 1.87
C LYS A 6 -7.62 3.67 2.56
N ARG A 7 -6.85 4.44 3.33
CA ARG A 7 -5.83 3.90 4.24
C ARG A 7 -6.42 3.94 5.65
N PRO A 8 -6.95 2.82 6.17
CA PRO A 8 -7.29 2.77 7.58
C PRO A 8 -6.03 3.11 8.36
N ASP A 9 -6.10 4.08 9.27
CA ASP A 9 -5.03 4.33 10.23
C ASP A 9 -4.58 2.99 10.82
N GLY A 10 -3.26 2.74 10.78
CA GLY A 10 -2.69 1.46 11.23
C GLY A 10 -2.92 0.26 10.28
N TRP A 11 -2.89 0.44 8.96
CA TRP A 11 -2.83 -0.70 8.02
C TRP A 11 -1.48 -1.45 8.07
N ARG A 12 -0.43 -0.82 8.59
CA ARG A 12 0.88 -1.44 8.81
C ARG A 12 0.78 -2.47 9.94
N GLY A 13 1.14 -3.71 9.66
CA GLY A 13 1.05 -4.82 10.62
C GLY A 13 -0.29 -5.57 10.62
N VAL A 14 -1.22 -5.23 9.72
CA VAL A 14 -2.48 -5.97 9.53
C VAL A 14 -2.49 -6.58 8.14
N VAL A 15 -2.25 -7.89 8.05
CA VAL A 15 -2.11 -8.64 6.79
C VAL A 15 -3.26 -8.38 5.81
N ALA A 16 -4.50 -8.37 6.30
CA ALA A 16 -5.67 -8.08 5.47
C ALA A 16 -5.64 -6.67 4.85
N LYS A 17 -5.21 -5.65 5.61
CA LYS A 17 -5.10 -4.27 5.13
C LYS A 17 -3.88 -4.09 4.21
N GLU A 18 -2.78 -4.79 4.50
CA GLU A 18 -1.60 -4.84 3.64
C GLU A 18 -1.92 -5.42 2.26
N GLN A 19 -2.73 -6.49 2.21
CA GLN A 19 -3.19 -7.09 0.97
C GLN A 19 -4.03 -6.11 0.15
N LEU A 20 -4.93 -5.34 0.79
CA LEU A 20 -5.72 -4.30 0.13
C LEU A 20 -4.84 -3.20 -0.48
N VAL A 21 -3.78 -2.78 0.21
CA VAL A 21 -2.82 -1.80 -0.32
C VAL A 21 -2.04 -2.38 -1.50
N LYS A 22 -1.55 -3.62 -1.41
CA LYS A 22 -0.89 -4.30 -2.53
C LYS A 22 -1.82 -4.42 -3.74
N GLN A 23 -3.09 -4.74 -3.52
CA GLN A 23 -4.07 -4.86 -4.59
C GLN A 23 -4.35 -3.50 -5.25
N ALA A 24 -4.46 -2.43 -4.47
CA ALA A 24 -4.58 -1.08 -5.01
C ALA A 24 -3.33 -0.63 -5.79
N MET A 25 -2.13 -0.99 -5.31
CA MET A 25 -0.89 -0.74 -6.05
C MET A 25 -0.82 -1.55 -7.34
N PHE A 26 -1.30 -2.80 -7.32
CA PHE A 26 -1.36 -3.65 -8.50
C PHE A 26 -2.37 -3.16 -9.53
N ASP A 27 -3.52 -2.61 -9.10
CA ASP A 27 -4.50 -2.01 -10.02
C ASP A 27 -3.89 -0.85 -10.83
N VAL A 28 -3.02 -0.05 -10.19
CA VAL A 28 -2.34 1.09 -10.82
C VAL A 28 -1.13 0.66 -11.66
N LEU A 29 -0.24 -0.16 -11.09
CA LEU A 29 1.02 -0.54 -11.74
C LEU A 29 0.84 -1.69 -12.74
N ARG A 30 -0.16 -2.55 -12.53
CA ARG A 30 -0.43 -3.81 -13.24
C ARG A 30 0.76 -4.77 -13.34
N ASP A 31 1.82 -4.55 -12.54
CA ASP A 31 3.01 -5.39 -12.45
C ASP A 31 3.29 -5.74 -10.98
N ILE A 32 3.29 -7.04 -10.68
CA ILE A 32 3.47 -7.55 -9.32
C ILE A 32 4.90 -7.36 -8.80
N ARG A 33 5.90 -7.29 -9.69
CA ARG A 33 7.29 -7.06 -9.31
C ARG A 33 7.49 -5.63 -8.83
N GLU A 34 6.91 -4.68 -9.56
CA GLU A 34 6.91 -3.27 -9.16
C GLU A 34 6.15 -3.06 -7.85
N VAL A 35 5.01 -3.73 -7.67
CA VAL A 35 4.27 -3.71 -6.38
C VAL A 35 5.15 -4.24 -5.24
N ASN A 36 5.79 -5.40 -5.40
CA ASN A 36 6.64 -5.98 -4.36
C ASN A 36 7.91 -5.14 -4.08
N ARG A 37 8.40 -4.42 -5.07
CA ARG A 37 9.55 -3.51 -4.94
C ARG A 37 9.17 -2.22 -4.20
N LEU A 38 8.02 -1.64 -4.52
CA LEU A 38 7.55 -0.36 -3.98
C LEU A 38 6.81 -0.51 -2.64
N PHE A 39 6.13 -1.64 -2.41
CA PHE A 39 5.39 -1.92 -1.18
C PHE A 39 6.21 -1.72 0.10
N PRO A 40 7.42 -2.28 0.27
CA PRO A 40 8.23 -2.05 1.46
C PRO A 40 8.70 -0.59 1.59
N ILE A 41 8.87 0.14 0.48
CA ILE A 41 9.21 1.57 0.49
C ILE A 41 8.02 2.38 1.03
N VAL A 42 6.82 2.13 0.51
CA VAL A 42 5.57 2.75 0.97
C VAL A 42 5.24 2.36 2.41
N PHE A 43 5.56 1.13 2.80
CA PHE A 43 5.41 0.63 4.16
C PHE A 43 6.37 1.36 5.12
N ALA A 44 7.63 1.55 4.74
CA ALA A 44 8.66 2.21 5.55
C ALA A 44 8.54 3.75 5.57
N GLN A 45 7.89 4.36 4.57
CA GLN A 45 7.72 5.81 4.48
C GLN A 45 6.71 6.30 5.53
N LYS A 46 7.18 6.58 6.75
CA LYS A 46 6.54 7.54 7.66
C LYS A 46 6.89 8.94 7.14
N GLU A 47 5.86 9.69 6.75
CA GLU A 47 5.87 11.12 6.37
C GLU A 47 7.21 11.83 6.60
N TYR A 48 7.87 12.20 5.49
CA TYR A 48 8.74 13.37 5.44
C TYR A 48 7.89 14.53 4.91
#